data_AF-A0A1V4MRB4-F1
#
_entry.id   AF-A0A1V4MRB4-F1
#
_cell.length_a   1.000
_cell.length_b   1.000
_cell.length_c   1.000
_cell.angle_alpha   90.00
_cell.angle_beta   90.00
_cell.angle_gamma   90.00
#
_symmetry.space_group_name_H-M   'P 1'
#
loop_
_entity.id
_entity.type
_entity.pdbx_description
1 polymer ?
#
loop_
_entity_poly.entity_id
_entity_poly.type
_entity_poly.pdbx_seq_one_letter_code
_entity_poly.pdbx_strand_id
1 'polypeptide(L)' 'MKRMLMILLVLFSLALVGCESRWGSAGLGAAGGAAAGAGGYEWKINQELNRIDEARDEGKISQEEYEIRKDQIHRMSILK' A
#
# COMPACT_ATOMS: atom_id res chain seq x y z
N MET A 1 -38.87 9.60 -2.52
CA MET A 1 -38.54 10.46 -3.68
C MET A 1 -37.64 11.64 -3.30
N LYS A 2 -38.08 12.63 -2.49
CA LYS A 2 -37.28 13.84 -2.18
C LYS A 2 -35.92 13.57 -1.49
N ARG A 3 -35.88 12.60 -0.56
CA ARG A 3 -34.65 12.20 0.15
C ARG A 3 -33.63 11.48 -0.75
N MET A 4 -34.12 10.69 -1.70
CA MET A 4 -33.29 9.99 -2.69
C MET A 4 -32.69 10.98 -3.71
N LEU A 5 -33.47 12.00 -4.08
CA LEU A 5 -32.99 13.10 -4.94
C LEU A 5 -31.86 13.91 -4.26
N MET A 6 -31.97 14.15 -2.94
CA MET A 6 -30.91 14.85 -2.19
C MET A 6 -29.61 14.05 -2.08
N ILE A 7 -29.69 12.73 -1.89
CA ILE A 7 -28.50 11.86 -1.84
C ILE A 7 -27.80 11.83 -3.21
N LEU A 8 -28.56 11.76 -4.30
CA LEU A 8 -28.01 11.80 -5.66
C LEU A 8 -27.34 13.14 -5.96
N LEU A 9 -27.90 14.24 -5.47
CA LEU A 9 -27.36 15.60 -5.66
C LEU A 9 -26.03 15.81 -4.90
N VAL A 10 -25.89 15.21 -3.71
CA VAL A 10 -24.63 15.22 -2.93
C VAL A 10 -23.57 14.34 -3.59
N LEU A 11 -23.94 13.18 -4.12
CA LEU A 11 -23.00 12.31 -4.85
C LEU A 11 -22.49 12.96 -6.14
N PHE A 12 -23.35 13.73 -6.82
CA PHE A 12 -23.00 14.41 -8.07
C PHE A 12 -22.02 15.58 -7.83
N SER A 13 -22.15 16.32 -6.73
CA SER A 13 -21.21 17.40 -6.39
C SER A 13 -19.82 16.91 -5.99
N LEU A 14 -19.69 15.69 -5.45
CA LEU A 14 -18.38 15.06 -5.20
C LEU A 14 -17.66 14.65 -6.50
N ALA A 15 -18.40 14.32 -7.56
CA ALA A 15 -17.81 13.93 -8.85
C ALA A 15 -17.19 15.11 -9.61
N LEU A 16 -17.67 16.34 -9.38
CA LEU A 16 -17.11 17.56 -10.00
C LEU A 16 -15.80 18.03 -9.36
N VAL A 17 -15.47 17.61 -8.13
CA VAL A 17 -14.17 17.93 -7.47
C VAL A 17 -13.03 17.02 -7.99
N GLY A 18 -13.36 15.92 -8.67
CA GLY A 18 -12.38 14.93 -9.13
C GLY A 18 -11.73 15.19 -10.49
N CYS A 19 -12.18 16.17 -11.28
CA CYS A 19 -11.78 16.26 -12.69
C CYS A 19 -10.74 17.35 -13.03
N GLU A 20 -10.36 18.24 -12.11
CA GLU A 20 -9.35 19.29 -12.40
C GLU A 20 -8.36 19.59 -11.27
N SER A 21 -8.47 18.93 -10.12
CA SER A 21 -7.62 19.23 -8.97
C SER A 21 -6.49 18.22 -8.80
N ARG A 22 -5.31 18.59 -9.30
CA ARG A 22 -4.00 17.98 -8.97
C ARG A 22 -3.68 17.91 -7.46
N TRP A 23 -4.51 18.50 -6.62
CA TRP A 23 -4.39 18.61 -5.17
C TRP A 23 -5.45 17.81 -4.38
N GLY A 24 -6.53 17.33 -5.00
CA GLY A 24 -7.58 16.56 -4.30
C GLY A 24 -7.13 15.15 -3.89
N SER A 25 -6.22 14.56 -4.66
CA SER A 25 -5.55 13.30 -4.32
C SER A 25 -4.42 13.47 -3.31
N ALA A 26 -3.97 14.68 -3.01
CA ALA A 26 -2.94 14.92 -2.00
C ALA A 26 -3.52 14.90 -0.58
N GLY A 27 -4.79 15.27 -0.35
CA GLY A 27 -5.38 15.23 1.00
C GLY A 27 -5.71 13.81 1.46
N LEU A 28 -6.38 13.03 0.61
CA LEU A 28 -6.64 11.61 0.87
C LEU A 28 -5.40 10.73 0.67
N GLY A 29 -4.47 11.15 -0.21
CA GLY A 29 -3.18 10.50 -0.41
C GLY A 29 -2.10 10.88 0.61
N ALA A 30 -2.19 12.02 1.32
CA ALA A 30 -1.28 12.34 2.41
C ALA A 30 -1.75 11.75 3.73
N ALA A 31 -3.05 11.78 4.04
CA ALA A 31 -3.56 11.05 5.21
C ALA A 31 -3.49 9.53 4.99
N GLY A 32 -3.87 9.06 3.79
CA GLY A 32 -3.73 7.65 3.41
C GLY A 32 -2.28 7.24 3.18
N GLY A 33 -1.43 8.09 2.62
CA GLY A 33 -0.02 7.80 2.30
C GLY A 33 0.96 8.00 3.45
N ALA A 34 0.69 8.86 4.43
CA ALA A 34 1.47 8.92 5.67
C ALA A 34 1.15 7.73 6.58
N ALA A 35 -0.12 7.33 6.68
CA ALA A 35 -0.52 6.12 7.40
C ALA A 35 -0.07 4.84 6.66
N ALA A 36 -0.21 4.78 5.32
CA ALA A 36 0.31 3.68 4.51
C ALA A 36 1.84 3.66 4.41
N GLY A 37 2.51 4.81 4.55
CA GLY A 37 3.97 4.90 4.51
C GLY A 37 4.62 4.27 5.74
N ALA A 38 4.03 4.44 6.93
CA ALA A 38 4.55 3.83 8.15
C ALA A 38 4.09 2.37 8.35
N GLY A 39 2.79 2.07 8.17
CA GLY A 39 2.25 0.73 8.41
C GLY A 39 2.26 -0.21 7.18
N GLY A 40 2.19 0.35 5.97
CA GLY A 40 2.26 -0.45 4.74
C GLY A 40 3.67 -0.97 4.44
N TYR A 41 4.69 -0.30 4.97
CA TYR A 41 6.08 -0.73 4.81
C TYR A 41 6.40 -2.00 5.59
N GLU A 42 6.00 -2.06 6.86
CA GLU A 42 6.14 -3.26 7.70
C GLU A 42 5.35 -4.45 7.13
N TRP A 43 4.13 -4.18 6.65
CA TRP A 43 3.32 -5.20 6.00
C TRP A 43 3.99 -5.78 4.75
N LYS A 44 4.54 -4.92 3.89
CA LYS A 44 5.23 -5.34 2.67
C LYS A 44 6.49 -6.14 2.95
N ILE A 45 7.26 -5.77 3.99
CA ILE A 45 8.44 -6.52 4.42
C ILE A 45 8.07 -7.92 4.90
N ASN A 46 7.07 -8.01 5.79
CA ASN A 46 6.60 -9.31 6.29
C ASN A 46 6.07 -10.20 5.16
N GLN A 47 5.37 -9.62 4.19
CA GLN A 47 4.89 -10.35 3.03
C GLN A 47 6.05 -10.91 2.19
N GLU A 48 7.09 -10.11 1.95
CA GLU A 48 8.24 -10.55 1.15
C GLU A 48 9.09 -11.60 1.89
N LEU A 49 9.25 -11.47 3.21
CA LEU A 49 9.89 -12.49 4.05
C LEU A 49 9.17 -13.85 3.95
N ASN A 50 7.84 -13.85 4.09
CA ASN A 50 7.05 -15.07 3.97
C ASN A 50 7.19 -15.72 2.60
N ARG A 51 7.21 -14.91 1.53
CA ARG A 51 7.38 -15.41 0.15
C ARG A 51 8.73 -16.11 -0.05
N ILE A 52 9.82 -15.56 0.48
CA ILE A 52 11.14 -16.19 0.34
C ILE A 52 11.30 -17.42 1.24
N ASP A 53 10.66 -17.44 2.42
CA ASP A 53 10.61 -18.63 3.28
C ASP A 53 9.87 -19.78 2.56
N GLU A 54 8.70 -19.51 2.00
CA GLU A 54 7.93 -20.50 1.24
C GLU A 54 8.71 -20.99 0.01
N ALA A 55 9.35 -20.10 -0.74
CA ALA A 55 10.19 -20.48 -1.87
C ALA A 55 11.39 -21.35 -1.48
N ARG A 56 11.97 -21.14 -0.28
CA ARG A 56 13.04 -22.00 0.25
C ARG A 56 12.49 -23.36 0.63
N ASP A 57 11.35 -23.39 1.32
CA ASP A 57 10.72 -24.63 1.81
C ASP A 57 10.22 -25.50 0.64
N GLU A 58 9.77 -24.89 -0.45
CA GLU A 58 9.43 -25.57 -1.71
C GLU A 58 10.66 -25.97 -2.54
N GLY A 59 11.88 -25.60 -2.11
CA GLY A 59 13.12 -25.87 -2.84
C GLY A 59 13.30 -25.06 -4.12
N LYS A 60 12.56 -23.95 -4.30
CA LYS A 60 12.66 -23.05 -5.46
C LYS A 60 13.88 -22.13 -5.38
N ILE A 61 14.39 -21.87 -4.19
CA ILE A 61 15.62 -21.09 -3.96
C ILE A 61 16.59 -21.87 -3.05
N SER A 62 17.88 -21.64 -3.20
CA SER A 62 18.90 -22.23 -2.32
C SER A 62 18.94 -21.53 -0.96
N GLN A 63 19.54 -22.16 0.05
CA GLN A 63 19.77 -21.54 1.35
C GLN A 63 20.59 -20.24 1.23
N GLU A 64 21.61 -20.24 0.37
CA GLU A 64 22.45 -19.06 0.15
C GLU A 64 21.64 -17.90 -0.44
N GLU A 65 20.80 -18.17 -1.43
CA GLU A 65 19.93 -17.16 -2.03
C GLU A 65 18.87 -16.64 -1.04
N TYR A 66 18.32 -17.51 -0.19
CA TYR A 66 17.43 -17.12 0.89
C TYR A 66 18.11 -16.12 1.85
N GLU A 67 19.32 -16.41 2.32
CA GLU A 67 20.04 -15.53 3.24
C GLU A 67 20.38 -14.17 2.60
N ILE A 68 20.82 -14.16 1.33
CA ILE A 68 21.10 -12.93 0.59
C ILE A 68 19.83 -12.06 0.49
N ARG A 69 18.70 -12.65 0.12
CA ARG A 69 17.42 -11.93 -0.03
C ARG A 69 16.90 -11.42 1.31
N LYS A 70 16.99 -12.24 2.36
CA LYS A 70 16.60 -11.87 3.72
C LYS A 70 17.39 -10.67 4.22
N ASP A 71 18.70 -10.69 4.03
CA ASP A 71 19.61 -9.61 4.39
C ASP A 71 19.33 -8.31 3.60
N GLN A 72 19.02 -8.42 2.30
CA GLN A 72 18.56 -7.27 1.49
C GLN A 72 17.27 -6.64 2.05
N ILE A 73 16.27 -7.46 2.38
CA ILE A 73 15.00 -6.99 2.96
C ILE A 73 15.25 -6.30 4.31
N HIS A 74 16.11 -6.88 5.16
CA HIS A 74 16.48 -6.31 6.45
C HIS A 74 17.18 -4.95 6.29
N ARG A 75 18.14 -4.83 5.38
CA ARG A 75 18.81 -3.54 5.11
C ARG A 75 17.84 -2.48 4.63
N MET A 76 16.93 -2.83 3.72
CA MET A 76 15.88 -1.91 3.27
C MET A 76 15.05 -1.48 4.47
N SER A 77 14.68 -2.41 5.35
CA SER A 77 13.80 -2.13 6.50
C SER A 77 14.33 -1.08 7.48
N ILE A 78 15.66 -1.00 7.61
CA ILE A 78 16.35 -0.09 8.53
C ILE A 78 16.50 1.31 7.93
N LEU A 79 16.55 1.43 6.60
CA LEU A 79 16.75 2.70 5.88
C LEU A 79 15.49 3.58 5.75
N LYS A 80 14.57 3.49 6.72
CA LYS A 80 13.33 4.29 6.77
C LYS A 80 13.59 5.79 6.89
#